data_AF-A0A0P1B795-F1
#
_entry.id   AF-A0A0P1B795-F1
#
_cell.length_a   1.000
_cell.length_b   1.000
_cell.length_c   1.000
_cell.angle_alpha   90.00
_cell.angle_beta   90.00
_cell.angle_gamma   90.00
#
_symmetry.space_group_name_H-M   'P 1'
#
loop_
_entity.id
_entity.type
_entity.pdbx_description
1 polymer ?
#
loop_
_entity_poly.entity_id
_entity_poly.type
_entity_poly.pdbx_seq_one_letter_code
_entity_poly.pdbx_strand_id
1 'polypeptide(L)'
;MQTAIFKICRRAAFLKCTPFTRALTTYSGGQPSEGQGGFYGSAKTRSETGSKFRPGARAEPQDLTKLQHLMNQWEAQKVSLAAEERKKLLARIASEEGTLIQRLLIRGAPVWGLSTQQREFVAECNEVCP
;
A
#
# COMPACT_ATOMS: atom_id res chain seq x y z
N MET A 1 -4.51 22.70 -60.76
CA MET A 1 -4.38 24.00 -60.08
C MET A 1 -5.66 24.80 -60.33
N GLN A 2 -6.42 25.09 -59.26
CA GLN A 2 -7.41 26.20 -59.09
C GLN A 2 -8.69 26.11 -59.96
N THR A 3 -9.91 26.23 -59.42
CA THR A 3 -10.47 27.42 -58.77
C THR A 3 -11.56 27.08 -57.73
N ALA A 4 -11.45 27.63 -56.52
CA ALA A 4 -12.55 27.67 -55.55
C ALA A 4 -13.24 29.05 -55.61
N ILE A 5 -14.57 29.05 -55.76
CA ILE A 5 -15.42 30.24 -55.76
C ILE A 5 -15.78 30.57 -54.31
N PHE A 6 -15.27 31.71 -53.81
CA PHE A 6 -15.61 32.27 -52.52
C PHE A 6 -17.01 32.90 -52.54
N LYS A 7 -17.92 32.40 -51.69
CA LYS A 7 -19.16 33.10 -51.34
C LYS A 7 -18.91 33.96 -50.09
N ILE A 8 -18.97 35.27 -50.31
CA ILE A 8 -18.93 36.31 -49.29
C ILE A 8 -20.32 36.41 -48.64
N CYS A 9 -20.38 36.53 -47.32
CA CYS A 9 -21.48 37.27 -46.69
C CYS A 9 -21.09 37.91 -45.35
N ARG A 10 -20.91 39.24 -45.45
CA ARG A 10 -21.33 40.32 -44.53
C ARG A 10 -20.84 40.31 -43.07
N ARG A 11 -19.83 41.17 -42.86
CA ARG A 11 -19.48 41.85 -41.60
C ARG A 11 -20.66 42.65 -41.05
N ALA A 12 -20.90 42.55 -39.74
CA ALA A 12 -21.65 43.53 -38.97
C ALA A 12 -20.79 44.09 -37.84
N ALA A 13 -20.65 45.41 -37.88
CA ALA A 13 -20.39 46.37 -36.80
C ALA A 13 -19.18 46.21 -35.87
N PHE A 14 -18.20 47.10 -36.07
CA PHE A 14 -17.28 47.60 -35.07
C PHE A 14 -18.03 48.35 -33.96
N LEU A 15 -17.78 48.04 -32.69
CA LEU A 15 -17.85 49.01 -31.61
C LEU A 15 -16.77 48.73 -30.53
N LYS A 16 -15.70 49.51 -30.64
CA LYS A 16 -15.01 50.31 -29.60
C LYS A 16 -14.46 49.69 -28.30
N CYS A 17 -13.26 50.20 -27.99
CA CYS A 17 -12.59 50.37 -26.70
C CYS A 17 -11.90 49.17 -26.06
N THR A 18 -10.57 49.15 -26.23
CA THR A 18 -9.63 48.44 -25.36
C THR A 18 -9.47 49.15 -24.02
N PRO A 19 -9.58 48.42 -22.90
CA PRO A 19 -8.67 48.60 -21.79
C PRO A 19 -7.61 47.49 -21.83
N PHE A 20 -6.34 47.90 -21.83
CA PHE A 20 -5.20 47.04 -21.61
C PHE A 20 -5.25 46.51 -20.17
N THR A 21 -5.55 45.22 -19.99
CA THR A 21 -5.43 44.54 -18.70
C THR A 21 -4.76 43.19 -18.88
N ARG A 22 -3.47 43.19 -18.51
CA ARG A 22 -2.62 42.12 -17.98
C ARG A 22 -2.85 40.67 -18.48
N ALA A 23 -1.81 40.19 -19.17
CA ALA A 23 -1.45 38.80 -19.46
C ALA A 23 -2.22 37.73 -18.68
N LEU A 24 -3.07 37.00 -19.40
CA LEU A 24 -3.60 35.69 -19.02
C LEU A 24 -2.85 34.64 -19.83
N THR A 25 -1.98 33.89 -19.17
CA THR A 25 -1.37 32.67 -19.73
C THR A 25 -2.47 31.62 -19.95
N THR A 26 -3.04 31.58 -21.15
CA THR A 26 -3.93 30.50 -21.56
C THR A 26 -3.08 29.31 -22.02
N TYR A 27 -2.91 28.35 -21.12
CA TYR A 27 -2.38 27.02 -21.42
C TYR A 27 -3.31 26.34 -22.44
N SER A 28 -2.89 26.30 -23.70
CA SER A 28 -3.55 25.58 -24.78
C SER A 28 -3.42 24.08 -24.50
N GLY A 29 -4.46 23.50 -23.89
CA GLY A 29 -4.62 22.06 -23.79
C GLY A 29 -4.83 21.48 -25.19
N GLY A 30 -3.77 20.99 -25.80
CA GLY A 30 -3.84 20.26 -27.06
C GLY A 30 -4.77 19.06 -26.95
N GLN A 31 -5.62 18.85 -27.96
CA GLN A 31 -6.44 17.65 -28.06
C GLN A 31 -5.53 16.43 -28.34
N PRO A 32 -5.77 15.29 -27.68
CA PRO A 32 -5.13 14.03 -28.04
C PRO A 32 -5.52 13.60 -29.45
N SER A 33 -4.56 13.57 -30.37
CA SER A 33 -4.74 12.90 -31.66
C SER A 33 -4.71 11.37 -31.46
N GLU A 34 -5.42 10.65 -32.32
CA GLU A 34 -5.45 9.17 -32.32
C GLU A 34 -4.04 8.60 -32.27
N GLY A 35 -3.74 7.85 -31.20
CA GLY A 35 -2.40 7.34 -30.88
C GLY A 35 -1.76 7.95 -29.63
N GLN A 36 -2.33 9.02 -29.07
CA GLN A 36 -1.92 9.56 -27.77
C GLN A 36 -2.46 8.66 -26.65
N GLY A 37 -1.72 7.58 -26.37
CA GLY A 37 -1.95 6.74 -25.21
C GLY A 37 -1.96 7.60 -23.95
N GLY A 38 -3.15 7.78 -23.37
CA GLY A 38 -3.33 8.45 -22.09
C GLY A 38 -2.47 7.78 -21.04
N PHE A 39 -1.53 8.55 -20.48
CA PHE A 39 -0.60 8.18 -19.41
C PHE A 39 -1.31 7.67 -18.12
N TYR A 40 -2.64 7.78 -18.03
CA TYR A 40 -3.44 7.28 -16.89
C TYR A 40 -4.64 6.39 -17.27
N GLY A 41 -4.65 5.77 -18.45
CA GLY A 41 -5.84 5.06 -18.95
C GLY A 41 -5.64 3.63 -19.46
N SER A 42 -4.42 3.09 -19.46
CA SER A 42 -4.23 1.66 -19.75
C SER A 42 -4.73 0.84 -18.57
N ALA A 43 -6.01 0.48 -18.60
CA ALA A 43 -6.56 -0.69 -17.94
C ALA A 43 -5.97 -1.99 -18.54
N LYS A 44 -4.66 -2.01 -18.81
CA LYS A 44 -3.91 -3.22 -19.07
C LYS A 44 -3.62 -3.86 -17.72
N THR A 45 -4.50 -4.81 -17.41
CA THR A 45 -4.05 -6.10 -16.87
C THR A 45 -3.60 -6.08 -15.41
N ARG A 46 -4.55 -5.91 -14.48
CA ARG A 46 -4.44 -6.67 -13.22
C ARG A 46 -5.04 -8.06 -13.43
N SER A 47 -4.41 -8.86 -14.28
CA SER A 47 -4.64 -10.31 -14.23
C SER A 47 -3.94 -10.84 -12.99
N GLU A 48 -4.61 -10.75 -11.85
CA GLU A 48 -4.41 -11.73 -10.79
C GLU A 48 -5.38 -12.92 -10.97
N THR A 49 -5.73 -13.26 -12.21
CA THR A 49 -6.41 -14.52 -12.54
C THR A 49 -5.55 -15.77 -12.29
N GLY A 50 -4.37 -15.60 -11.69
CA GLY A 50 -3.44 -16.68 -11.34
C GLY A 50 -2.67 -16.46 -10.04
N SER A 51 -3.05 -15.51 -9.17
CA SER A 51 -2.48 -15.45 -7.82
C SER A 51 -3.03 -16.63 -7.01
N LYS A 52 -2.40 -17.80 -7.18
CA LYS A 52 -2.66 -18.96 -6.34
C LYS A 52 -2.33 -18.54 -4.92
N PHE A 53 -3.33 -18.51 -4.04
CA PHE A 53 -3.14 -18.30 -2.62
C PHE A 53 -2.04 -19.24 -2.14
N ARG A 54 -0.92 -18.68 -1.68
CA ARG A 54 0.15 -19.47 -1.07
C ARG A 54 -0.23 -19.63 0.40
N PRO A 55 -0.67 -20.82 0.85
CA PRO A 55 -0.88 -21.06 2.27
C PRO A 55 0.42 -20.71 3.02
N GLY A 56 0.29 -19.97 4.12
CA GLY A 56 1.40 -19.38 4.89
C GLY A 56 1.66 -17.90 4.63
N ALA A 57 1.17 -17.30 3.53
CA ALA A 57 1.31 -15.85 3.28
C ALA A 57 0.43 -14.96 4.18
N ARG A 58 -0.54 -15.57 4.88
CA ARG A 58 -1.45 -14.92 5.83
C ARG A 58 -1.47 -15.71 7.13
N ALA A 59 -1.60 -15.00 8.25
CA ALA A 59 -1.71 -15.62 9.56
C ALA A 59 -3.01 -16.44 9.62
N GLU A 60 -2.90 -17.72 9.94
CA GLU A 60 -4.05 -18.59 10.12
C GLU A 60 -4.80 -18.23 11.40
N PRO A 61 -6.15 -18.33 11.41
CA PRO A 61 -6.93 -17.98 12.59
C PRO A 61 -6.57 -18.81 13.82
N GLN A 62 -6.09 -20.06 13.63
CA GLN A 62 -5.63 -20.92 14.72
C GLN A 62 -4.31 -20.44 15.33
N ASP A 63 -3.40 -19.92 14.50
CA ASP A 63 -2.12 -19.39 14.98
C ASP A 63 -2.35 -18.05 15.70
N LEU A 64 -3.31 -17.25 15.26
CA LEU A 64 -3.70 -16.00 15.92
C LEU A 64 -4.28 -16.23 17.32
N THR A 65 -5.17 -17.22 17.50
CA THR A 65 -5.74 -17.51 18.82
C THR A 65 -4.69 -18.02 19.79
N LYS A 66 -3.77 -18.87 19.32
CA LYS A 66 -2.62 -19.33 20.11
C LYS A 66 -1.69 -18.18 20.48
N LEU A 67 -1.31 -17.35 19.52
CA LEU A 67 -0.48 -16.18 19.75
C LEU A 67 -1.10 -15.24 20.78
N GLN A 68 -2.41 -15.00 20.68
CA GLN A 68 -3.10 -14.14 21.62
C GLN A 68 -3.17 -14.73 23.02
N HIS A 69 -3.31 -16.06 23.15
CA HIS A 69 -3.21 -16.73 24.44
C HIS A 69 -1.83 -16.58 25.07
N LEU A 70 -0.77 -16.77 24.27
CA LEU A 70 0.62 -16.60 24.71
C LEU A 70 0.91 -15.16 25.15
N MET A 71 0.43 -14.17 24.39
CA MET A 71 0.57 -12.76 24.76
C MET A 71 -0.12 -12.44 26.09
N ASN A 72 -1.32 -12.97 26.33
CA ASN A 72 -2.01 -12.76 27.60
C ASN A 72 -1.28 -13.42 28.78
N GLN A 73 -0.74 -14.62 28.58
CA GLN A 73 0.07 -15.31 29.59
C GLN A 73 1.36 -14.53 29.89
N TRP A 74 2.00 -14.04 28.84
CA TRP A 74 3.20 -13.20 28.92
C TRP A 74 2.92 -11.90 29.68
N GLU A 75 1.86 -11.19 29.35
CA GLU A 75 1.47 -9.96 30.04
C GLU A 75 1.19 -10.19 31.53
N ALA A 76 0.54 -11.29 31.88
CA ALA A 76 0.29 -11.66 33.28
C ALA A 76 1.61 -11.90 34.04
N GLN A 77 2.58 -12.58 33.43
CA GLN A 77 3.88 -12.84 34.06
C GLN A 77 4.78 -11.60 34.08
N LYS A 78 4.68 -10.72 33.07
CA LYS A 78 5.48 -9.51 32.92
C LYS A 78 5.29 -8.53 34.09
N VAL A 79 4.09 -8.45 34.65
CA VAL A 79 3.76 -7.59 35.80
C VAL A 79 4.54 -7.98 37.06
N SER A 80 4.82 -9.27 37.25
CA SER A 80 5.44 -9.79 38.47
C SER A 80 6.97 -9.83 38.43
N LEU A 81 7.60 -9.63 37.27
CA LEU A 81 9.02 -9.96 37.05
C LEU A 81 9.89 -8.76 36.70
N ALA A 82 11.15 -8.83 37.12
CA ALA A 82 12.18 -7.84 36.79
C ALA A 82 12.62 -7.92 35.32
N ALA A 83 13.21 -6.84 34.78
CA ALA A 83 13.55 -6.72 33.36
C ALA A 83 14.47 -7.84 32.81
N GLU A 84 15.39 -8.34 33.64
CA GLU A 84 16.31 -9.44 33.29
C GLU A 84 15.59 -10.80 33.18
N GLU A 85 14.61 -11.03 34.04
CA GLU A 85 13.83 -12.27 34.06
C GLU A 85 12.84 -12.32 32.89
N ARG A 86 12.31 -11.15 32.49
CA ARG A 86 11.47 -11.02 31.30
C ARG A 86 12.19 -11.56 30.06
N LYS A 87 13.41 -11.09 29.76
CA LYS A 87 14.16 -11.56 28.58
C LYS A 87 14.37 -13.08 28.58
N LYS A 88 14.66 -13.66 29.75
CA LYS A 88 14.85 -15.12 29.89
C LYS A 88 13.56 -15.90 29.66
N LEU A 89 12.43 -15.40 30.14
CA LEU A 89 11.13 -16.04 29.89
C LEU A 89 10.69 -15.89 28.45
N LEU A 90 10.91 -14.73 27.83
CA LEU A 90 10.63 -14.52 26.42
C LEU A 90 11.46 -15.47 25.54
N ALA A 91 12.72 -15.71 25.90
CA ALA A 91 13.56 -16.71 25.24
C ALA A 91 13.01 -18.13 25.37
N ARG A 92 12.47 -18.48 26.55
CA ARG A 92 11.83 -19.80 26.75
C ARG A 92 10.59 -19.95 25.89
N ILE A 93 9.71 -18.95 25.90
CA ILE A 93 8.50 -18.94 25.06
C ILE A 93 8.89 -19.02 23.57
N ALA A 94 9.91 -18.26 23.15
CA ALA A 94 10.40 -18.32 21.78
C ALA A 94 10.97 -19.69 21.41
N SER A 95 11.63 -20.38 22.33
CA SER A 95 12.14 -21.74 22.11
C SER A 95 11.04 -22.80 22.06
N GLU A 96 10.01 -22.68 22.91
CA GLU A 96 8.88 -23.61 22.97
C GLU A 96 7.94 -23.45 21.76
N GLU A 97 7.68 -22.21 21.36
CA GLU A 97 6.74 -21.84 20.29
C GLU A 97 7.46 -21.44 18.99
N GLY A 98 8.73 -21.86 18.83
CA GLY A 98 9.56 -21.49 17.69
C GLY A 98 8.95 -21.89 16.34
N THR A 99 8.20 -22.99 16.31
CA THR A 99 7.50 -23.43 15.08
C THR A 99 6.34 -22.49 14.70
N LEU A 100 5.65 -21.92 15.67
CA LEU A 100 4.58 -20.94 15.46
C LEU A 100 5.18 -19.59 15.00
N ILE A 101 6.27 -19.16 15.64
CA ILE A 101 6.99 -17.93 15.26
C ILE A 101 7.55 -18.02 13.83
N GLN A 102 8.14 -19.16 13.45
CA GLN A 102 8.64 -19.39 12.09
C GLN A 102 7.52 -19.39 11.04
N ARG A 103 6.31 -19.87 11.37
CA ARG A 103 5.16 -19.78 10.46
C ARG A 103 4.65 -18.35 10.30
N LEU A 104 4.72 -17.57 11.37
CA LEU A 104 4.34 -16.15 11.38
C LEU A 104 5.42 -15.21 10.84
N LEU A 105 6.58 -15.73 10.42
CA LEU A 105 7.67 -14.98 9.81
C LEU A 105 7.99 -15.52 8.41
N ILE A 106 7.83 -14.68 7.39
CA ILE A 106 8.30 -14.97 6.04
C ILE A 106 9.47 -14.06 5.73
N ARG A 107 10.65 -14.65 5.49
CA ARG A 107 11.88 -13.93 5.10
C ARG A 107 12.25 -12.81 6.08
N GLY A 108 12.07 -13.06 7.38
CA GLY A 108 12.36 -12.08 8.44
C GLY A 108 11.31 -10.97 8.62
N ALA A 109 10.20 -11.02 7.88
CA ALA A 109 9.08 -10.10 8.04
C ALA A 109 7.85 -10.81 8.61
N PRO A 110 7.09 -10.16 9.51
CA PRO A 110 5.88 -10.75 10.05
C PRO A 110 4.81 -10.89 8.96
N VAL A 111 4.04 -11.97 9.06
CA VAL A 111 3.00 -12.34 8.10
C VAL A 111 1.83 -11.35 8.14
N TRP A 112 1.14 -11.20 7.01
CA TRP A 112 -0.03 -10.33 6.88
C TRP A 112 -1.20 -10.81 7.74
N GLY A 113 -1.91 -9.86 8.36
CA GLY A 113 -3.06 -10.13 9.23
C GLY A 113 -2.79 -10.06 10.73
N LEU A 114 -1.53 -9.82 11.14
CA LEU A 114 -1.18 -9.54 12.53
C LEU A 114 -1.45 -8.07 12.89
N SER A 115 -1.91 -7.83 14.12
CA SER A 115 -1.99 -6.49 14.72
C SER A 115 -0.60 -5.94 15.02
N THR A 116 -0.49 -4.63 15.27
CA THR A 116 0.82 -4.00 15.56
C THR A 116 1.50 -4.63 16.78
N GLN A 117 0.75 -4.84 17.86
CA GLN A 117 1.26 -5.46 19.10
C GLN A 117 1.73 -6.90 18.87
N GLN A 118 0.99 -7.67 18.06
CA GLN A 118 1.36 -9.03 17.72
C GLN A 118 2.67 -9.08 16.90
N ARG A 119 2.87 -8.12 16.00
CA ARG A 119 4.10 -8.02 15.21
C ARG A 119 5.31 -7.67 16.06
N GLU A 120 5.15 -6.73 16.98
CA GLU A 120 6.19 -6.36 17.94
C GLU A 120 6.59 -7.56 18.78
N PHE A 121 5.61 -8.31 19.33
CA PHE A 121 5.88 -9.52 20.10
C PHE A 121 6.64 -10.59 19.29
N VAL A 122 6.20 -10.87 18.04
CA VAL A 122 6.87 -11.83 17.16
C VAL A 122 8.29 -11.38 16.81
N ALA A 123 8.51 -10.08 16.60
CA ALA A 123 9.84 -9.52 16.34
C ALA A 123 10.75 -9.67 17.57
N GLU A 124 10.25 -9.33 18.77
CA GLU A 124 10.99 -9.52 20.03
C GLU A 124 11.38 -10.99 20.23
N CYS A 125 10.47 -11.93 19.98
CA CYS A 125 10.77 -13.36 20.09
C CYS A 125 11.86 -13.82 19.10
N ASN A 126 11.87 -13.25 17.89
CA ASN A 126 12.87 -13.58 16.87
C ASN A 126 14.25 -12.96 17.16
N GLU A 127 14.31 -11.78 17.77
CA GLU A 127 15.59 -11.17 18.17
C GLU A 127 16.27 -11.93 19.31
N VAL A 128 15.49 -12.55 20.18
CA VAL A 128 16.00 -13.30 21.33
C VAL A 128 16.49 -14.70 20.95
N CYS A 129 16.00 -15.27 19.85
CA CYS A 129 16.40 -16.59 19.36
C CYS A 129 16.59 -16.56 17.83
N PRO A 130 17.77 -16.16 17.32
CA PRO A 130 18.07 -16.10 15.88
C PRO A 130 18.17 -17.48 15.22
#